data_AF-A0A7L0YF83-F1
#
_entry.id   AF-A0A7L0YF83-F1
#
_cell.length_a   1.000
_cell.length_b   1.000
_cell.length_c   1.000
_cell.angle_alpha   90.00
_cell.angle_beta   90.00
_cell.angle_gamma   90.00
#
_symmetry.space_group_name_H-M   'P 1'
#
loop_
_entity.id
_entity.type
_entity.pdbx_description
1 polymer ?
#
loop_
_entity_poly.entity_id
_entity_poly.type
_entity_poly.pdbx_seq_one_letter_code
_entity_poly.pdbx_strand_id
1 'polypeptide(L)'
;ATIDVKDMFFMIPIQPEDMNRFAFTWEGQQYTFTRLPQGYRHSPTLAHHALAKELEKIPKPDDVAVYQYIDDILVGGEEIEAVGEVQQKIISHLESLDLQIPPEKIQKPSQEVKFLGIWWKGGMTCIPPDTLTSLDQIKMPHSRKELQQALGLLVFWRKHIPDFSIIARPLYDLLRKGKKWDWTPSQEEALQLLIFEATAHQALGPIHPTDP
;
A
#
# COMPACT_ATOMS: atom_id res chain seq x y z
N ALA A 1 4.85 -7.35 -12.57
CA ALA A 1 4.45 -8.51 -11.74
C ALA A 1 4.62 -8.14 -10.27
N THR A 2 3.86 -8.72 -9.33
CA THR A 2 4.02 -8.41 -7.89
C THR A 2 4.02 -9.65 -7.02
N ILE A 3 4.60 -9.52 -5.83
CA ILE A 3 4.68 -10.55 -4.80
C ILE A 3 4.44 -9.86 -3.44
N ASP A 4 3.57 -10.41 -2.60
CA ASP A 4 3.32 -9.95 -1.21
C ASP A 4 3.87 -11.02 -0.22
N VAL A 5 4.87 -10.64 0.60
CA VAL A 5 5.65 -11.52 1.48
C VAL A 5 5.34 -11.25 2.96
N LYS A 6 4.08 -11.42 3.38
CA LYS A 6 3.63 -11.12 4.76
C LYS A 6 4.43 -11.76 5.89
N ASP A 7 4.97 -12.96 5.66
CA ASP A 7 5.70 -13.72 6.69
C ASP A 7 7.19 -13.37 6.78
N MET A 8 7.65 -12.35 6.07
CA MET A 8 9.06 -11.91 6.08
C MET A 8 9.61 -11.59 7.48
N PHE A 9 8.75 -11.22 8.44
CA PHE A 9 9.17 -10.98 9.82
C PHE A 9 9.82 -12.22 10.43
N PHE A 10 9.32 -13.41 10.09
CA PHE A 10 9.79 -14.66 10.67
C PHE A 10 11.16 -15.12 10.14
N MET A 11 11.68 -14.47 9.09
CA MET A 11 13.06 -14.67 8.64
C MET A 11 14.08 -14.30 9.72
N ILE A 12 13.76 -13.31 10.57
CA ILE A 12 14.71 -12.71 11.51
C ILE A 12 14.65 -13.43 12.86
N PRO A 13 15.71 -14.14 13.27
CA PRO A 13 15.77 -14.74 14.60
C PRO A 13 15.96 -13.66 15.67
N ILE A 14 15.31 -13.86 16.82
CA ILE A 14 15.54 -13.05 18.01
C ILE A 14 16.72 -13.65 18.77
N GLN A 15 17.64 -12.80 19.24
CA GLN A 15 18.74 -13.26 20.09
C GLN A 15 18.20 -13.82 21.40
N PRO A 16 18.76 -14.92 21.95
CA PRO A 16 18.26 -15.54 23.18
C PRO A 16 18.10 -14.55 24.35
N GLU A 17 18.98 -13.55 24.44
CA GLU A 17 18.96 -12.50 25.47
C GLU A 17 17.77 -11.54 25.36
N ASP A 18 17.22 -11.37 24.15
CA ASP A 18 16.08 -10.48 23.88
C ASP A 18 14.73 -11.21 23.89
N MET A 19 14.71 -12.55 23.86
CA MET A 19 13.46 -13.33 23.77
C MET A 19 12.50 -13.00 24.91
N ASN A 20 12.98 -12.77 26.14
CA ASN A 20 12.10 -12.42 27.26
C ASN A 20 11.29 -11.12 27.07
N ARG A 21 11.75 -10.20 26.20
CA ARG A 21 11.07 -8.93 25.89
C ARG A 21 9.79 -9.14 25.07
N PHE A 22 9.68 -10.29 24.41
CA PHE A 22 8.54 -10.66 23.56
C PHE A 22 7.66 -11.73 24.19
N ALA A 23 7.79 -11.95 25.50
CA ALA A 23 7.02 -12.96 26.19
C ALA A 23 5.54 -12.56 26.36
N PHE A 24 4.65 -13.54 26.26
CA PHE A 24 3.22 -13.38 26.53
C PHE A 24 2.70 -14.60 27.32
N THR A 25 1.57 -14.43 28.00
CA THR A 25 0.97 -15.49 28.82
C THR A 25 -0.31 -15.99 28.16
N TRP A 26 -0.43 -17.31 28.04
CA TRP A 26 -1.63 -17.99 27.57
C TRP A 26 -1.95 -19.14 28.53
N GLU A 27 -3.18 -19.18 29.06
CA GLU A 27 -3.65 -20.23 29.99
C GLU A 27 -2.72 -20.49 31.19
N GLY A 28 -2.10 -19.43 31.73
CA GLY A 28 -1.17 -19.53 32.86
C GLY A 28 0.23 -20.02 32.50
N GLN A 29 0.50 -20.33 31.24
CA GLN A 29 1.83 -20.66 30.72
C GLN A 29 2.43 -19.45 30.00
N GLN A 30 3.71 -19.19 30.23
CA GLN A 30 4.45 -18.15 29.52
C GLN A 30 5.07 -18.73 28.24
N TYR A 31 4.88 -18.01 27.14
CA TYR A 31 5.46 -18.27 25.84
C TYR A 31 6.31 -17.08 25.41
N THR A 32 7.21 -17.28 24.47
CA THR A 32 7.91 -16.19 23.80
C THR A 32 8.17 -16.50 22.34
N PHE A 33 8.34 -15.44 21.55
CA PHE A 33 8.72 -15.55 20.16
C PHE A 33 10.22 -15.86 20.00
N THR A 34 10.53 -16.75 19.07
CA THR A 34 11.90 -17.07 18.65
C THR A 34 12.33 -16.29 17.39
N ARG A 35 11.35 -15.73 16.68
CA ARG A 35 11.50 -14.89 15.48
C ARG A 35 10.79 -13.56 15.69
N LEU A 36 11.20 -12.53 14.96
CA LEU A 36 10.68 -11.17 15.10
C LEU A 36 9.14 -11.14 14.96
N PRO A 37 8.38 -10.73 16.00
CA PRO A 37 6.93 -10.76 15.94
C PRO A 37 6.35 -9.57 15.18
N GLN A 38 5.14 -9.76 14.66
CA GLN A 38 4.30 -8.67 14.18
C GLN A 38 3.80 -7.82 15.36
N GLY A 39 3.64 -6.51 15.15
CA GLY A 39 3.17 -5.57 16.18
C GLY A 39 4.27 -4.89 16.99
N TYR A 40 5.52 -5.35 16.91
CA TYR A 40 6.65 -4.60 17.48
C TYR A 40 7.04 -3.43 16.57
N ARG A 41 7.28 -2.25 17.18
CA ARG A 41 7.46 -0.96 16.49
C ARG A 41 8.51 -1.00 15.38
N HIS A 42 9.62 -1.72 15.59
CA HIS A 42 10.73 -1.76 14.64
C HIS A 42 10.69 -2.99 13.72
N SER A 43 9.70 -3.87 13.86
CA SER A 43 9.60 -5.07 13.04
C SER A 43 9.55 -4.77 11.54
N PRO A 44 8.75 -3.82 11.04
CA PRO A 44 8.71 -3.50 9.61
C PRO A 44 10.06 -3.05 9.06
N THR A 45 10.77 -2.19 9.79
CA THR A 45 12.08 -1.68 9.35
C THR A 45 13.12 -2.79 9.30
N LEU A 46 13.17 -3.65 10.32
CA LEU A 46 14.12 -4.77 10.37
C LEU A 46 13.82 -5.80 9.28
N ALA A 47 12.55 -6.19 9.13
CA ALA A 47 12.10 -7.15 8.12
C ALA A 47 12.32 -6.64 6.69
N HIS A 48 11.99 -5.36 6.44
CA HIS A 48 12.27 -4.71 5.16
C HIS A 48 13.75 -4.82 4.79
N HIS A 49 14.65 -4.48 5.72
CA HIS A 49 16.10 -4.53 5.51
C HIS A 49 16.62 -5.96 5.27
N ALA A 50 16.11 -6.94 6.01
CA ALA A 50 16.50 -8.33 5.82
C ALA A 50 16.04 -8.85 4.45
N LEU A 51 14.79 -8.58 4.06
CA LEU A 51 14.27 -8.96 2.75
C LEU A 51 15.04 -8.25 1.62
N ALA A 52 15.37 -6.96 1.76
CA ALA A 52 16.16 -6.22 0.77
C ALA A 52 17.51 -6.88 0.50
N LYS A 53 18.22 -7.30 1.57
CA LYS A 53 19.49 -8.03 1.45
C LYS A 53 19.35 -9.39 0.77
N GLU A 54 18.22 -10.06 0.93
CA GLU A 54 17.97 -11.31 0.21
C GLU A 54 17.68 -11.07 -1.27
N LEU A 55 16.93 -10.01 -1.60
CA LEU A 55 16.64 -9.64 -2.98
C LEU A 55 17.89 -9.19 -3.75
N GLU A 56 18.86 -8.53 -3.11
CA GLU A 56 20.15 -8.15 -3.70
C GLU A 56 20.98 -9.33 -4.20
N LYS A 57 20.77 -10.53 -3.64
CA LYS A 57 21.50 -11.75 -4.04
C LYS A 57 20.98 -12.35 -5.34
N ILE A 58 19.82 -11.92 -5.81
CA ILE A 58 19.12 -12.52 -6.94
C ILE A 58 19.61 -11.86 -8.22
N PRO A 59 20.22 -12.61 -9.15
CA PRO A 59 20.67 -12.04 -10.41
C PRO A 59 19.47 -11.66 -11.26
N LYS A 60 19.48 -10.43 -11.74
CA LYS A 60 18.48 -9.87 -12.65
C LYS A 60 19.17 -9.19 -13.85
N PRO A 61 18.54 -9.20 -15.04
CA PRO A 61 18.97 -8.37 -16.16
C PRO A 61 18.96 -6.86 -15.83
N ASP A 62 19.70 -6.07 -16.60
CA ASP A 62 19.78 -4.61 -16.43
C ASP A 62 18.46 -3.90 -16.76
N ASP A 63 17.67 -4.45 -17.68
CA ASP A 63 16.36 -3.98 -18.13
C ASP A 63 15.21 -4.39 -17.18
N VAL A 64 15.49 -5.18 -16.13
CA VAL A 64 14.51 -5.56 -15.10
C VAL A 64 14.82 -4.83 -13.79
N ALA A 65 13.83 -4.11 -13.27
CA ALA A 65 13.85 -3.46 -11.98
C ALA A 65 13.02 -4.23 -10.94
N VAL A 66 13.53 -4.27 -9.71
CA VAL A 66 12.83 -4.82 -8.54
C VAL A 66 12.68 -3.70 -7.52
N TYR A 67 11.45 -3.40 -7.13
CA TYR A 67 11.12 -2.41 -6.12
C TYR A 67 10.50 -3.11 -4.92
N GLN A 68 10.96 -2.76 -3.72
CA GLN A 68 10.44 -3.31 -2.48
C GLN A 68 9.87 -2.19 -1.62
N TYR A 69 8.71 -2.44 -1.02
CA TYR A 69 8.15 -1.63 0.05
C TYR A 69 7.64 -2.54 1.16
N ILE A 70 8.39 -2.61 2.26
CA ILE A 70 8.09 -3.53 3.38
C ILE A 70 7.99 -4.98 2.85
N ASP A 71 6.78 -5.55 2.80
CA ASP A 71 6.42 -6.89 2.34
C ASP A 71 6.01 -6.95 0.86
N ASP A 72 5.69 -5.83 0.24
CA ASP A 72 5.29 -5.74 -1.16
C ASP A 72 6.53 -5.64 -2.08
N ILE A 73 6.60 -6.50 -3.10
CA ILE A 73 7.63 -6.50 -4.14
C ILE A 73 6.97 -6.29 -5.51
N LEU A 74 7.51 -5.36 -6.29
CA LEU A 74 7.16 -5.11 -7.68
C LEU A 74 8.35 -5.45 -8.57
N VAL A 75 8.13 -6.29 -9.58
CA VAL A 75 9.09 -6.56 -10.65
C VAL A 75 8.56 -5.93 -11.94
N GLY A 76 9.35 -5.04 -12.52
CA GLY A 76 9.02 -4.31 -13.75
C GLY A 76 10.16 -4.37 -14.77
N GLY A 77 9.82 -4.30 -16.04
CA GLY A 77 10.74 -4.37 -17.18
C GLY A 77 9.96 -4.27 -18.49
N GLU A 78 10.67 -4.20 -19.62
CA GLU A 78 10.04 -4.09 -20.95
C GLU A 78 9.50 -5.44 -21.44
N GLU A 79 10.25 -6.52 -21.23
CA GLU A 79 9.90 -7.86 -21.70
C GLU A 79 9.19 -8.69 -20.62
N ILE A 80 8.03 -9.24 -20.98
CA ILE A 80 7.15 -9.96 -20.05
C ILE A 80 7.80 -11.27 -19.56
N GLU A 81 8.56 -11.94 -20.44
CA GLU A 81 9.30 -13.16 -20.13
C GLU A 81 10.42 -12.89 -19.12
N ALA A 82 11.22 -11.83 -19.34
CA ALA A 82 12.32 -11.47 -18.44
C ALA A 82 11.82 -11.11 -17.03
N VAL A 83 10.72 -10.36 -16.95
CA VAL A 83 10.03 -10.05 -15.68
C VAL A 83 9.54 -11.34 -15.00
N GLY A 84 8.98 -12.28 -15.76
CA GLY A 84 8.51 -13.57 -15.25
C GLY A 84 9.64 -14.45 -14.70
N GLU A 85 10.77 -14.50 -15.39
CA GLU A 85 11.94 -15.24 -14.93
C GLU A 85 12.49 -14.68 -13.62
N VAL A 86 12.62 -13.34 -13.50
CA VAL A 86 13.07 -12.70 -12.26
C VAL A 86 12.06 -12.92 -11.13
N GLN A 87 10.76 -12.80 -11.41
CA GLN A 87 9.72 -13.09 -10.42
C GLN A 87 9.84 -14.53 -9.90
N GLN A 88 10.02 -15.51 -10.78
CA GLN A 88 10.14 -16.92 -10.39
C GLN A 88 11.42 -17.17 -9.59
N LYS A 89 12.54 -16.55 -9.95
CA LYS A 89 13.79 -16.59 -9.17
C LYS A 89 13.59 -16.04 -7.75
N ILE A 90 12.85 -14.93 -7.61
CA ILE A 90 12.50 -14.36 -6.30
C ILE A 90 11.65 -15.34 -5.49
N ILE A 91 10.59 -15.87 -6.06
CA ILE A 91 9.71 -16.83 -5.37
C ILE A 91 10.53 -18.03 -4.89
N SER A 92 11.31 -18.66 -5.77
CA SER A 92 12.11 -19.84 -5.42
C SER A 92 13.20 -19.54 -4.39
N HIS A 93 13.81 -18.34 -4.43
CA HIS A 93 14.76 -17.91 -3.39
C HIS A 93 14.08 -17.78 -2.03
N LEU A 94 12.90 -17.13 -1.98
CA LEU A 94 12.15 -16.94 -0.74
C LEU A 94 11.63 -18.27 -0.17
N GLU A 95 11.14 -19.17 -1.03
CA GLU A 95 10.74 -20.52 -0.64
C GLU A 95 11.91 -21.33 -0.05
N SER A 96 13.14 -21.13 -0.55
CA SER A 96 14.34 -21.75 0.02
C SER A 96 14.70 -21.24 1.42
N LEU A 97 14.13 -20.10 1.83
CA LEU A 97 14.24 -19.51 3.16
C LEU A 97 13.02 -19.84 4.04
N ASP A 98 12.24 -20.87 3.67
CA ASP A 98 11.00 -21.29 4.32
C ASP A 98 9.88 -20.23 4.31
N LEU A 99 9.93 -19.26 3.40
CA LEU A 99 8.84 -18.31 3.18
C LEU A 99 7.90 -18.83 2.10
N GLN A 100 6.78 -19.40 2.52
CA GLN A 100 5.73 -19.82 1.59
C GLN A 100 4.92 -18.61 1.13
N ILE A 101 4.79 -18.45 -0.18
CA ILE A 101 4.03 -17.36 -0.78
C ILE A 101 2.76 -17.94 -1.39
N PRO A 102 1.58 -17.64 -0.83
CA PRO A 102 0.33 -18.14 -1.39
C PRO A 102 0.11 -17.64 -2.83
N PRO A 103 -0.46 -18.45 -3.74
CA PRO A 103 -0.70 -18.04 -5.13
C PRO A 103 -1.54 -16.76 -5.27
N GLU A 104 -2.48 -16.51 -4.35
CA GLU A 104 -3.29 -15.29 -4.31
C GLU A 104 -2.50 -14.01 -3.96
N LYS A 105 -1.26 -14.17 -3.48
CA LYS A 105 -0.31 -13.08 -3.20
C LYS A 105 0.65 -12.80 -4.34
N ILE A 106 0.50 -13.51 -5.46
CA ILE A 106 1.35 -13.40 -6.63
C ILE A 106 0.52 -12.87 -7.79
N GLN A 107 0.89 -11.71 -8.32
CA GLN A 107 0.38 -11.22 -9.61
C GLN A 107 1.42 -11.51 -10.67
N LYS A 108 1.08 -12.36 -11.65
CA LYS A 108 1.95 -12.70 -12.78
C LYS A 108 2.31 -11.46 -13.61
N PRO A 109 3.36 -11.54 -14.45
CA PRO A 109 3.70 -10.45 -15.37
C PRO A 109 2.50 -10.07 -16.24
N SER A 110 2.23 -8.77 -16.33
CA SER A 110 1.09 -8.18 -17.00
C SER A 110 1.37 -6.70 -17.25
N GLN A 111 0.70 -6.11 -18.24
CA GLN A 111 0.73 -4.66 -18.48
C GLN A 111 0.00 -3.87 -17.40
N GLU A 112 -0.80 -4.54 -16.57
CA GLU A 112 -1.49 -3.96 -15.43
C GLU A 112 -1.31 -4.77 -14.15
N VAL A 113 -1.04 -4.10 -13.04
CA VAL A 113 -0.82 -4.70 -11.70
C VAL A 113 -1.32 -3.78 -10.60
N LYS A 114 -1.82 -4.35 -9.48
CA LYS A 114 -2.13 -3.59 -8.26
C LYS A 114 -0.93 -3.63 -7.33
N PHE A 115 -0.37 -2.47 -6.97
CA PHE A 115 0.80 -2.37 -6.09
C PHE A 115 0.64 -1.15 -5.17
N LEU A 116 0.83 -1.33 -3.86
CA LEU A 116 0.62 -0.30 -2.83
C LEU A 116 -0.75 0.38 -2.86
N GLY A 117 -1.79 -0.39 -3.21
CA GLY A 117 -3.16 0.12 -3.34
C GLY A 117 -3.41 0.95 -4.61
N ILE A 118 -2.42 1.11 -5.48
CA ILE A 118 -2.53 1.82 -6.76
C ILE A 118 -2.63 0.80 -7.90
N TRP A 119 -3.45 1.10 -8.90
CA TRP A 119 -3.53 0.29 -10.11
C TRP A 119 -2.58 0.85 -11.17
N TRP A 120 -1.52 0.13 -11.47
CA TRP A 120 -0.54 0.52 -12.48
C TRP A 120 -0.95 -0.07 -13.82
N LYS A 121 -0.96 0.74 -14.89
CA LYS A 121 -1.35 0.30 -16.24
C LYS A 121 -0.50 0.99 -17.31
N GLY A 122 0.41 0.24 -17.94
CA GLY A 122 1.24 0.78 -19.03
C GLY A 122 2.00 2.06 -18.65
N GLY A 123 2.55 2.14 -17.44
CA GLY A 123 3.24 3.32 -16.90
C GLY A 123 2.33 4.36 -16.23
N MET A 124 1.02 4.32 -16.48
CA MET A 124 0.05 5.19 -15.82
C MET A 124 -0.27 4.69 -14.41
N THR A 125 -0.62 5.62 -13.52
CA THR A 125 -1.20 5.30 -12.21
C THR A 125 -2.69 5.58 -12.23
N CYS A 126 -3.48 4.59 -11.83
CA CYS A 126 -4.93 4.64 -11.90
C CYS A 126 -5.55 4.38 -10.53
N ILE A 127 -6.70 5.00 -10.29
CA ILE A 127 -7.59 4.64 -9.18
C ILE A 127 -8.17 3.25 -9.47
N PRO A 128 -8.03 2.27 -8.55
CA PRO A 128 -8.60 0.95 -8.71
C PRO A 128 -10.14 0.98 -8.84
N PRO A 129 -10.76 0.09 -9.64
CA PRO A 129 -12.21 0.05 -9.81
C PRO A 129 -13.01 -0.16 -8.51
N ASP A 130 -12.48 -0.93 -7.57
CA ASP A 130 -13.05 -1.13 -6.22
C ASP A 130 -13.07 0.18 -5.42
N THR A 131 -12.05 1.02 -5.63
CA THR A 131 -11.97 2.33 -4.99
C THR A 131 -12.91 3.34 -5.64
N LEU A 132 -13.03 3.35 -6.97
CA LEU A 132 -14.03 4.17 -7.69
C LEU A 132 -15.45 3.83 -7.22
N THR A 133 -15.77 2.54 -7.13
CA THR A 133 -17.06 2.08 -6.58
C THR A 133 -17.29 2.56 -5.15
N SER A 134 -16.23 2.59 -4.33
CA SER A 134 -16.30 3.09 -2.95
C SER A 134 -16.51 4.61 -2.90
N LEU A 135 -15.91 5.37 -3.82
CA LEU A 135 -16.10 6.82 -3.96
C LEU A 135 -17.54 7.16 -4.35
N ASP A 136 -18.12 6.45 -5.32
CA ASP A 136 -19.50 6.63 -5.75
C ASP A 136 -20.52 6.31 -4.65
N GLN A 137 -20.14 5.48 -3.67
CA GLN A 137 -20.98 5.11 -2.54
C GLN A 137 -20.83 6.05 -1.33
N ILE A 138 -19.97 7.07 -1.40
CA ILE A 138 -19.84 8.07 -0.33
C ILE A 138 -21.18 8.79 -0.18
N LYS A 139 -21.79 8.61 0.99
CA LYS A 139 -23.03 9.30 1.37
C LYS A 139 -22.70 10.64 2.02
N MET A 140 -23.70 11.53 2.06
CA MET A 140 -23.65 12.74 2.86
C MET A 140 -23.28 12.39 4.31
N PRO A 141 -22.15 12.89 4.85
CA PRO A 141 -21.77 12.62 6.22
C PRO A 141 -22.74 13.33 7.17
N HIS A 142 -23.10 12.66 8.26
CA HIS A 142 -23.93 13.23 9.32
C HIS A 142 -23.13 13.61 10.58
N SER A 143 -21.83 13.30 10.58
CA SER A 143 -20.94 13.55 11.69
C SER A 143 -19.52 13.90 11.23
N ARG A 144 -18.76 14.53 12.13
CA ARG A 144 -17.33 14.80 11.91
C ARG A 144 -16.53 13.54 11.62
N LYS A 145 -16.88 12.43 12.27
CA LYS A 145 -16.20 11.15 12.09
C LYS A 145 -16.44 10.60 10.69
N GLU A 146 -17.68 10.64 10.20
CA GLU A 146 -18.01 10.23 8.84
C GLU A 146 -17.34 11.13 7.79
N LEU A 147 -17.32 12.44 8.01
CA LEU A 147 -16.60 13.36 7.12
C LEU A 147 -15.09 13.08 7.10
N GLN A 148 -14.48 12.80 8.24
CA GLN A 148 -13.07 12.40 8.32
C GLN A 148 -12.79 11.09 7.56
N GLN A 149 -13.71 10.13 7.62
CA GLN A 149 -13.59 8.88 6.87
C GLN A 149 -13.67 9.12 5.35
N ALA A 150 -14.66 9.90 4.90
CA ALA A 150 -14.80 10.26 3.48
C ALA A 150 -13.57 11.05 2.97
N LEU A 151 -13.13 12.08 3.71
CA LEU A 151 -11.93 12.84 3.37
C LEU A 151 -10.67 11.98 3.43
N GLY A 152 -10.57 11.01 4.34
CA GLY A 152 -9.42 10.11 4.40
C GLY A 152 -9.20 9.35 3.09
N LEU A 153 -10.28 8.86 2.48
CA LEU A 153 -10.23 8.20 1.18
C LEU A 153 -9.84 9.17 0.05
N LEU A 154 -10.48 10.34 0.00
CA LEU A 154 -10.23 11.36 -1.03
C LEU A 154 -8.81 11.94 -0.96
N VAL A 155 -8.26 12.10 0.25
CA VAL A 155 -6.89 12.61 0.47
C VAL A 155 -5.84 11.66 -0.11
N PHE A 156 -6.05 10.34 -0.05
CA PHE A 156 -5.14 9.38 -0.68
C PHE A 156 -5.05 9.60 -2.19
N TRP A 157 -6.18 9.92 -2.83
CA TRP A 157 -6.29 10.17 -4.27
C TRP A 157 -6.15 11.64 -4.68
N ARG A 158 -5.76 12.53 -3.76
CA ARG A 158 -5.70 13.99 -4.03
C ARG A 158 -4.89 14.38 -5.27
N LYS A 159 -3.90 13.56 -5.68
CA LYS A 159 -3.10 13.81 -6.90
C LYS A 159 -3.93 13.72 -8.18
N HIS A 160 -5.03 12.98 -8.14
CA HIS A 160 -6.01 12.87 -9.23
C HIS A 160 -7.03 13.99 -9.22
N ILE A 161 -7.07 14.86 -8.18
CA ILE A 161 -8.11 15.87 -8.02
C ILE A 161 -7.47 17.25 -8.20
N PRO A 162 -7.69 17.92 -9.35
CA PRO A 162 -7.25 19.30 -9.54
C PRO A 162 -7.79 20.21 -8.43
N ASP A 163 -6.96 21.14 -7.96
CA ASP A 163 -7.35 22.13 -6.93
C ASP A 163 -7.94 21.54 -5.64
N PHE A 164 -7.58 20.29 -5.29
CA PHE A 164 -8.10 19.57 -4.12
C PHE A 164 -8.20 20.44 -2.86
N SER A 165 -7.14 21.18 -2.51
CA SER A 165 -7.11 22.00 -1.30
C SER A 165 -8.10 23.17 -1.32
N ILE A 166 -8.40 23.72 -2.50
CA ILE A 166 -9.37 24.80 -2.68
C ILE A 166 -10.78 24.24 -2.52
N ILE A 167 -11.07 23.13 -3.21
CA ILE A 167 -12.38 22.48 -3.19
C ILE A 167 -12.70 21.92 -1.79
N ALA A 168 -11.74 21.28 -1.13
CA ALA A 168 -11.93 20.66 0.19
C ALA A 168 -12.01 21.67 1.36
N ARG A 169 -11.73 22.96 1.12
CA ARG A 169 -11.70 24.01 2.16
C ARG A 169 -12.98 24.07 3.02
N PRO A 170 -14.21 24.17 2.47
CA PRO A 170 -15.44 24.17 3.25
C PRO A 170 -15.63 22.92 4.11
N LEU A 171 -15.10 21.77 3.69
CA LEU A 171 -15.14 20.51 4.44
C LEU A 171 -14.17 20.54 5.63
N TYR A 172 -12.94 21.00 5.43
CA TYR A 172 -11.97 21.16 6.52
C TYR A 172 -12.41 22.19 7.56
N ASP A 173 -13.11 23.25 7.14
CA ASP A 173 -13.65 24.25 8.05
C ASP A 173 -14.67 23.65 9.04
N LEU A 174 -15.42 22.63 8.62
CA LEU A 174 -16.36 21.89 9.47
C LEU A 174 -15.66 20.98 10.50
N LEU A 175 -14.42 20.57 10.21
CA LEU A 175 -13.59 19.74 11.09
C LEU A 175 -12.81 20.54 12.15
N ARG A 176 -12.81 21.89 12.08
CA ARG A 176 -12.09 22.73 13.05
C ARG A 176 -12.59 22.55 14.48
N LYS A 177 -11.68 22.59 15.44
CA LYS A 177 -12.02 22.48 16.88
C LYS A 177 -13.00 23.58 17.28
N GLY A 178 -14.08 23.22 17.99
CA GLY A 178 -15.11 24.15 18.45
C GLY A 178 -16.18 24.55 17.43
N LYS A 179 -16.06 24.17 16.15
CA LYS A 179 -17.08 24.45 15.13
C LYS A 179 -18.33 23.57 15.32
N LYS A 180 -19.52 24.15 15.39
CA LYS A 180 -20.76 23.35 15.38
C LYS A 180 -20.90 22.61 14.05
N TRP A 181 -21.47 21.40 14.09
CA TRP A 181 -21.82 20.68 12.88
C TRP A 181 -22.96 21.40 12.17
N ASP A 182 -22.64 21.99 11.02
CA ASP A 182 -23.53 22.76 10.18
C ASP A 182 -23.21 22.42 8.72
N TRP A 183 -23.94 21.44 8.17
CA TRP A 183 -23.78 20.99 6.80
C TRP A 183 -24.64 21.84 5.89
N THR A 184 -24.01 22.63 5.02
CA THR A 184 -24.70 23.53 4.09
C THR A 184 -24.50 23.08 2.65
N PRO A 185 -25.24 23.64 1.66
CA PRO A 185 -25.03 23.34 0.26
C PRO A 185 -23.56 23.50 -0.20
N SER A 186 -22.81 24.43 0.40
CA SER A 186 -21.39 24.62 0.07
C SER A 186 -20.52 23.41 0.42
N GLN A 187 -20.82 22.68 1.51
CA GLN A 187 -20.11 21.44 1.85
C GLN A 187 -20.55 20.29 0.95
N GLU A 188 -21.84 20.21 0.63
CA GLU A 188 -22.38 19.21 -0.29
C GLU A 188 -21.74 19.33 -1.69
N GLU A 189 -21.76 20.53 -2.26
CA GLU A 189 -21.15 20.84 -3.57
C GLU A 189 -19.65 20.52 -3.58
N ALA A 190 -18.93 20.86 -2.51
CA ALA A 190 -17.52 20.55 -2.39
C ALA A 190 -17.25 19.04 -2.36
N LEU A 191 -18.02 18.28 -1.57
CA LEU A 191 -17.85 16.82 -1.49
C LEU A 191 -18.15 16.16 -2.83
N GLN A 192 -19.26 16.54 -3.48
CA GLN A 192 -19.65 16.02 -4.79
C GLN A 192 -18.62 16.36 -5.86
N LEU A 193 -18.07 17.58 -5.84
CA LEU A 193 -17.03 17.99 -6.78
C LEU A 193 -15.75 17.18 -6.60
N LEU A 194 -15.30 16.92 -5.35
CA LEU A 194 -14.13 16.07 -5.10
C LEU A 194 -14.32 14.64 -5.65
N ILE A 195 -15.51 14.06 -5.46
CA ILE A 195 -15.83 12.72 -5.97
C ILE A 195 -15.85 12.73 -7.50
N PHE A 196 -16.52 13.72 -8.10
CA PHE A 196 -16.59 13.88 -9.55
C PHE A 196 -15.20 14.00 -10.18
N GLU A 197 -14.34 14.86 -9.63
CA GLU A 197 -12.98 15.08 -10.14
C GLU A 197 -12.11 13.82 -10.04
N ALA A 198 -12.22 13.08 -8.93
CA ALA A 198 -11.50 11.82 -8.75
C ALA A 198 -11.90 10.77 -9.80
N THR A 199 -13.19 10.68 -10.09
CA THR A 199 -13.73 9.76 -11.10
C THR A 199 -13.40 10.22 -12.52
N ALA A 200 -13.45 11.52 -12.80
CA ALA A 200 -13.12 12.09 -14.11
C ALA A 200 -11.63 11.91 -14.45
N HIS A 201 -10.74 12.09 -13.47
CA HIS A 201 -9.29 12.02 -13.62
C HIS A 201 -8.71 10.73 -13.01
N GLN A 202 -9.36 9.61 -13.26
CA GLN A 202 -9.00 8.30 -12.69
C GLN A 202 -7.59 7.80 -13.07
N ALA A 203 -6.98 8.34 -14.12
CA ALA A 203 -5.65 7.95 -14.59
C ALA A 203 -4.72 9.17 -14.67
N LEU A 204 -3.53 9.04 -14.08
CA LEU A 204 -2.44 9.98 -14.25
C LEU A 204 -1.45 9.37 -15.24
N GLY A 205 -0.96 10.22 -16.16
CA GLY A 205 -0.07 9.84 -17.26
C GLY A 205 1.20 9.13 -16.80
N PRO A 206 1.99 8.58 -17.74
CA PRO A 206 3.22 7.91 -17.42
C PRO A 206 4.12 8.84 -16.61
N ILE A 207 4.55 8.38 -15.43
CA ILE A 207 5.47 9.15 -14.60
C ILE A 207 6.79 9.24 -15.35
N HIS A 208 7.12 10.41 -15.91
CA HIS A 208 8.43 10.60 -16.48
C HIS A 208 9.44 10.83 -15.35
N PRO A 209 10.64 10.19 -15.40
CA PRO A 209 11.68 10.38 -14.38
C PRO A 209 12.13 11.84 -14.22
N THR A 210 11.81 12.69 -15.19
CA THR A 210 12.14 14.12 -15.26
C THR A 210 10.99 15.04 -14.92
N ASP A 211 9.79 14.50 -14.64
CA ASP A 211 8.67 15.32 -14.21
C ASP A 211 8.93 15.81 -12.76
N PRO A 212 8.74 17.11 -12.49
CA PRO A 212 9.05 17.72 -11.18
C PRO A 212 8.16 17.24 -10.02
#